data_AF-A0A2V8P819-F1
#
_entry.id   AF-A0A2V8P819-F1
#
_cell.length_a   1.000
_cell.length_b   1.000
_cell.length_c   1.000
_cell.angle_alpha   90.00
_cell.angle_beta   90.00
_cell.angle_gamma   90.00
#
_symmetry.space_group_name_H-M   'P 1'
#
loop_
_entity.id
_entity.type
_entity.pdbx_description
1 polymer ?
#
loop_
_entity_poly.entity_id
_entity_poly.type
_entity_poly.pdbx_seq_one_letter_code
_entity_poly.pdbx_strand_id
1 'polypeptide(L)'
;MRAVAEDQDLQSAEFNRAFVLMQYYGYLRRNPNDPPEPTLDYSGYDFWLQKLIQFNGDYNQAEMVKAFITSLEYRGRPDFGPVLKS
;
A
#
# COMPACT_ATOMS: atom_id res chain seq x y z
N MET A 1 30.39 0.14 13.80
CA MET A 1 29.58 -0.74 12.93
C MET A 1 28.08 -0.73 13.25
N ARG A 2 27.62 -0.38 14.46
CA ARG A 2 26.16 -0.32 14.78
C ARG A 2 25.45 0.90 14.18
N ALA A 3 26.01 2.10 14.36
CA ALA A 3 25.40 3.33 13.84
C ALA A 3 25.19 3.37 12.31
N VAL A 4 26.08 2.72 11.54
CA VAL A 4 25.97 2.66 10.07
C VAL A 4 24.86 1.69 9.62
N ALA A 5 24.67 0.59 10.34
CA ALA A 5 23.59 -0.36 10.07
C ALA A 5 22.22 0.23 10.45
N GLU A 6 22.14 0.90 11.60
CA GLU A 6 20.93 1.61 12.05
C GLU A 6 20.49 2.72 11.06
N ASP A 7 21.46 3.42 10.45
CA ASP A 7 21.20 4.42 9.41
C ASP A 7 20.62 3.77 8.14
N GLN A 8 21.22 2.66 7.68
CA GLN A 8 20.73 1.92 6.51
C GLN A 8 19.33 1.34 6.72
N ASP A 9 19.05 0.81 7.91
CA ASP A 9 17.73 0.28 8.27
C ASP A 9 16.68 1.39 8.32
N LEU A 10 17.03 2.55 8.89
CA LEU A 10 16.14 3.72 8.92
C LEU A 10 15.86 4.26 7.51
N GLN A 11 16.89 4.41 6.68
CA GLN A 11 16.73 4.84 5.29
C GLN A 11 15.81 3.90 4.51
N SER A 12 15.99 2.59 4.68
CA SER A 12 15.17 1.58 4.02
C SER A 12 13.70 1.65 4.48
N ALA A 13 13.48 1.85 5.79
CA ALA A 13 12.13 1.98 6.34
C ALA A 13 11.41 3.24 5.83
N GLU A 14 12.09 4.40 5.81
CA GLU A 14 11.52 5.65 5.30
C GLU A 14 11.27 5.59 3.79
N PHE A 15 12.20 5.01 3.02
CA PHE A 15 12.03 4.79 1.60
C PHE A 15 10.81 3.92 1.30
N ASN A 16 10.64 2.80 2.01
CA ASN A 16 9.50 1.91 1.83
C ASN A 16 8.17 2.61 2.12
N ARG A 17 8.09 3.39 3.22
CA ARG A 17 6.91 4.21 3.55
C ARG A 17 6.59 5.21 2.44
N ALA A 18 7.57 6.00 2.02
CA ALA A 18 7.43 6.99 0.97
C ALA A 18 7.04 6.36 -0.37
N PHE A 19 7.61 5.19 -0.70
CA PHE A 19 7.28 4.45 -1.90
C PHE A 19 5.81 4.05 -1.93
N VAL A 20 5.28 3.47 -0.84
CA VAL A 20 3.85 3.12 -0.79
C VAL A 20 2.97 4.36 -0.91
N LEU A 21 3.30 5.47 -0.25
CA LEU A 21 2.56 6.74 -0.41
C LEU A 21 2.55 7.23 -1.86
N MET A 22 3.69 7.19 -2.54
CA MET A 22 3.78 7.57 -3.96
C MET A 22 2.90 6.71 -4.87
N GLN A 23 2.72 5.42 -4.56
CA GLN A 23 1.80 4.55 -5.30
C GLN A 23 0.34 4.98 -5.12
N TYR A 24 -0.06 5.40 -3.91
CA TYR A 24 -1.38 5.98 -3.66
C TYR A 24 -1.59 7.28 -4.45
N TYR A 25 -0.61 8.18 -4.45
CA TYR A 25 -0.72 9.44 -5.19
C TYR A 25 -0.67 9.26 -6.70
N GLY A 26 0.21 8.39 -7.20
CA GLY A 26 0.41 8.18 -8.63
C GLY A 26 -0.75 7.43 -9.29
N TYR A 27 -1.17 6.30 -8.72
CA TYR A 27 -2.20 5.45 -9.31
C TYR A 27 -3.60 5.85 -8.84
N LEU A 28 -3.77 6.13 -7.55
CA LEU A 28 -5.09 6.27 -6.96
C LEU A 28 -5.56 7.73 -6.83
N ARG A 29 -4.63 8.69 -7.01
CA ARG A 29 -4.89 10.13 -6.89
C ARG A 29 -5.55 10.53 -5.56
N ARG A 30 -5.24 9.81 -4.47
CA ARG A 30 -5.84 10.01 -3.14
C ARG A 30 -4.84 9.71 -2.02
N ASN A 31 -5.08 10.25 -0.83
CA ASN A 31 -4.42 9.80 0.40
C ASN A 31 -4.89 8.38 0.78
N PRO A 32 -4.09 7.62 1.55
CA PRO A 32 -4.50 6.29 2.00
C PRO A 32 -5.84 6.25 2.72
N ASN A 33 -6.08 7.23 3.57
CA ASN A 33 -7.28 7.40 4.40
C ASN A 33 -8.39 8.23 3.74
N ASP A 34 -8.30 8.56 2.46
CA ASP A 34 -9.39 9.24 1.77
C ASP A 34 -10.54 8.25 1.47
N PRO A 35 -11.81 8.69 1.46
CA PRO A 35 -12.92 7.91 0.92
C PRO A 35 -12.56 7.35 -0.47
N PRO A 36 -12.91 6.10 -0.81
CA PRO A 36 -13.92 5.22 -0.20
C PRO A 36 -13.35 4.20 0.79
N GLU A 37 -12.23 4.47 1.48
CA GLU A 37 -11.74 3.52 2.50
C GLU A 37 -12.80 3.35 3.62
N PRO A 38 -13.33 2.13 3.86
CA PRO A 38 -14.50 1.92 4.74
C PRO A 38 -14.25 2.35 6.19
N THR A 39 -13.00 2.26 6.61
CA THR A 39 -12.53 2.47 7.98
C THR A 39 -11.72 3.75 8.14
N LEU A 40 -11.25 4.36 7.03
CA LEU A 40 -10.35 5.53 7.01
C LEU A 40 -9.11 5.35 7.92
N ASP A 41 -8.69 4.09 8.13
CA ASP A 41 -7.75 3.67 9.18
C ASP A 41 -6.36 3.27 8.65
N TYR A 42 -6.03 3.60 7.40
CA TYR A 42 -4.74 3.28 6.78
C TYR A 42 -4.47 1.76 6.63
N SER A 43 -5.44 0.89 6.88
CA SER A 43 -5.26 -0.57 6.80
C SER A 43 -4.72 -1.03 5.44
N GLY A 44 -5.14 -0.38 4.34
CA GLY A 44 -4.58 -0.66 3.02
C GLY A 44 -3.10 -0.27 2.89
N TYR A 45 -2.73 0.89 3.45
CA TYR A 45 -1.33 1.35 3.43
C TYR A 45 -0.43 0.42 4.25
N ASP A 46 -0.87 0.04 5.45
CA ASP A 46 -0.12 -0.87 6.31
C ASP A 46 0.04 -2.26 5.67
N PHE A 47 -1.00 -2.78 5.03
CA PHE A 47 -0.93 -4.02 4.26
C PHE A 47 0.17 -3.96 3.19
N TRP A 48 0.19 -2.90 2.38
CA TRP A 48 1.16 -2.73 1.31
C TRP A 48 2.58 -2.49 1.83
N LEU A 49 2.72 -1.74 2.93
CA LEU A 49 4.01 -1.53 3.60
C LEU A 49 4.58 -2.85 4.13
N GLN A 50 3.77 -3.64 4.84
CA GLN A 50 4.18 -4.94 5.36
C GLN A 50 4.54 -5.91 4.23
N LYS A 51 3.78 -5.90 3.13
CA LYS A 51 4.11 -6.71 1.95
C LYS A 51 5.46 -6.31 1.38
N LEU A 52 5.73 -5.02 1.19
CA LEU A 52 7.02 -4.54 0.67
C LEU A 52 8.20 -4.94 1.58
N ILE A 53 8.01 -4.86 2.90
CA ILE A 53 9.00 -5.29 3.89
C ILE A 53 9.27 -6.81 3.79
N GLN A 54 8.23 -7.64 3.66
CA GLN A 54 8.36 -9.10 3.51
C GLN A 54 9.15 -9.51 2.26
N PHE A 55 9.04 -8.73 1.19
CA PHE A 55 9.82 -8.93 -0.04
C PHE A 55 11.09 -8.08 -0.08
N ASN A 56 11.57 -7.63 1.08
CA ASN A 56 12.86 -6.98 1.24
C ASN A 56 13.05 -5.72 0.38
N GLY A 57 11.96 -4.97 0.15
CA GLY A 57 11.93 -3.77 -0.71
C GLY A 57 11.72 -4.06 -2.20
N ASP A 58 11.63 -5.32 -2.62
CA ASP A 58 11.36 -5.68 -4.02
C ASP A 58 9.86 -5.55 -4.33
N TYR A 59 9.48 -4.38 -4.84
CA TYR A 59 8.09 -4.08 -5.22
C TYR A 59 7.59 -4.92 -6.40
N ASN A 60 8.49 -5.48 -7.22
CA ASN A 60 8.13 -6.37 -8.32
C ASN A 60 7.73 -7.75 -7.78
N GLN A 61 8.55 -8.31 -6.88
CA GLN A 61 8.22 -9.56 -6.19
C GLN A 61 6.99 -9.41 -5.28
N ALA A 62 6.81 -8.25 -4.65
CA ALA A 62 5.59 -7.94 -3.89
C ALA A 62 4.35 -7.72 -4.78
N GLU A 63 4.50 -7.77 -6.11
CA GLU A 63 3.45 -7.54 -7.12
C GLU A 63 2.67 -6.23 -6.92
N MET A 64 3.31 -5.19 -6.35
CA MET A 64 2.59 -3.99 -5.92
C MET A 64 2.03 -3.19 -7.09
N VAL A 65 2.84 -2.94 -8.14
CA VAL A 65 2.39 -2.15 -9.29
C VAL A 65 1.17 -2.79 -9.96
N LYS A 66 1.25 -4.10 -10.21
CA LYS A 66 0.15 -4.89 -10.79
C LYS A 66 -1.10 -4.79 -9.92
N ALA A 67 -0.96 -4.96 -8.60
CA ALA A 67 -2.08 -4.91 -7.69
C ALA A 67 -2.69 -3.50 -7.53
N PHE A 68 -1.92 -2.42 -7.65
CA PHE A 68 -2.49 -1.07 -7.65
C PHE A 68 -3.30 -0.80 -8.94
N ILE A 69 -2.84 -1.29 -10.09
CA ILE A 69 -3.57 -1.20 -11.37
C ILE A 69 -4.83 -2.09 -11.36
N THR A 70 -4.75 -3.33 -10.88
CA THR A 70 -5.91 -4.24 -10.85
C THR A 70 -6.85 -3.98 -9.67
N SER A 71 -6.38 -3.47 -8.53
CA SER A 71 -7.28 -3.00 -7.45
C SER A 71 -8.03 -1.72 -7.84
N LEU A 72 -7.48 -0.92 -8.76
CA LEU A 72 -8.24 0.13 -9.45
C LEU A 72 -9.34 -0.46 -10.34
N GLU A 73 -9.11 -1.58 -11.04
CA GLU A 73 -10.18 -2.32 -11.72
C GLU A 73 -11.24 -2.83 -10.72
N TYR A 74 -10.83 -3.13 -9.48
CA TYR A 74 -11.70 -3.58 -8.39
C TYR A 74 -12.58 -2.46 -7.81
N ARG A 75 -12.16 -1.19 -7.88
CA ARG A 75 -12.93 -0.04 -7.36
C ARG A 75 -14.13 0.36 -8.22
N GLY A 76 -14.29 -0.24 -9.41
CA GLY A 76 -15.40 0.05 -10.33
C GLY A 76 -16.66 -0.78 -10.13
N ARG A 77 -16.75 -1.69 -9.15
CA ARG A 77 -17.87 -2.64 -9.03
C ARG A 77 -18.69 -2.45 -7.74
N PRO A 78 -19.96 -1.99 -7.83
CA PRO A 78 -20.94 -1.97 -6.73
C PRO A 78 -21.25 -3.35 -6.11
N ASP A 79 -20.82 -4.42 -6.75
CA ASP A 79 -21.21 -5.82 -6.53
C ASP A 79 -20.30 -6.61 -5.56
N PHE A 80 -19.29 -5.98 -4.94
CA PHE A 80 -18.39 -6.63 -3.96
C PHE A 80 -18.36 -5.96 -2.57
N GLY A 81 -19.45 -5.29 -2.16
CA GLY A 81 -19.80 -5.13 -0.74
C GLY A 81 -20.63 -6.34 -0.27
N PRO A 82 -20.71 -6.66 1.05
CA PRO A 82 -21.49 -7.81 1.50
C PRO A 82 -22.93 -7.64 1.02
N VAL A 83 -23.44 -8.65 0.31
CA VAL A 83 -24.86 -8.72 -0.05
C VAL A 83 -25.63 -8.79 1.26
N LEU A 84 -26.11 -7.65 1.75
CA LEU A 84 -27.21 -7.62 2.69
C LEU A 84 -28.40 -8.21 1.94
N LYS A 85 -28.62 -9.51 2.13
CA LYS A 85 -29.86 -10.15 1.73
C LYS A 85 -30.96 -9.52 2.58
N SER A 86 -31.83 -8.75 1.93
CA SER A 86 -33.17 -8.42 2.41
C SER A 86 -34.01 -9.68 2.57
#